data_AF-A0A7V5QCB5-F1
#
_entry.id   AF-A0A7V5QCB5-F1
#
_cell.length_a   1.000
_cell.length_b   1.000
_cell.length_c   1.000
_cell.angle_alpha   90.00
_cell.angle_beta   90.00
_cell.angle_gamma   90.00
#
_symmetry.space_group_name_H-M   'P 1'
#
loop_
_entity.id
_entity.type
_entity.pdbx_description
1 polymer ?
#
loop_
_entity_poly.entity_id
_entity_poly.type
_entity_poly.pdbx_seq_one_letter_code
_entity_poly.pdbx_strand_id
1 'polypeptide(L)'
;MTRVDFSEFLRCLDPKHPHYAALEANYNDAARILSPRGLEHYLEGVKGMCALGRGEDLILSYIEAMPQVAKEIGEDIIPDVVHAMMSLSSHTSGTVITLMLHNLPLAAQRFGDIDMMRNFLVLIHQLAGKAPRGLRPMMENLEELLSKLTLGGLRRWAMWGAQAHARDLDGQMAYFGLKSESSRAVLKKERRGTLFIDNQRKLNFYLRALWGRAFFMKPTSGDYETRQGLRPFIEDWFIHVPDAYDTFYGISGVETFRAAVAHMAAHIVYTGTSIS
;
A
#
# COMPACT_ATOMS: atom_id res chain seq x y z
N MET A 1 29.69 19.48 1.54
CA MET A 1 28.40 18.95 1.06
C MET A 1 28.11 19.64 -0.25
N THR A 2 28.31 18.95 -1.37
CA THR A 2 28.08 19.49 -2.71
C THR A 2 26.59 19.84 -2.81
N ARG A 3 26.26 21.08 -3.17
CA ARG A 3 24.86 21.49 -3.34
C ARG A 3 24.29 20.72 -4.53
N VAL A 4 23.26 19.93 -4.31
CA VAL A 4 22.57 19.19 -5.39
C VAL A 4 21.95 20.23 -6.33
N ASP A 5 22.19 20.08 -7.62
CA ASP A 5 21.62 20.97 -8.64
C ASP A 5 20.25 20.42 -9.10
N PHE A 6 19.18 20.92 -8.50
CA PHE A 6 17.82 20.45 -8.81
C PHE A 6 17.35 20.78 -10.24
N SER A 7 18.04 21.67 -10.97
CA SER A 7 17.72 22.02 -12.37
C SER A 7 17.77 20.82 -13.32
N GLU A 8 18.54 19.79 -12.98
CA GLU A 8 18.64 18.60 -13.83
C GLU A 8 17.42 17.67 -13.76
N PHE A 9 16.65 17.71 -12.67
CA PHE A 9 15.52 16.81 -12.42
C PHE A 9 14.16 17.39 -12.85
N LEU A 10 14.06 18.71 -12.98
CA LEU A 10 12.81 19.43 -13.31
C LEU A 10 12.88 20.18 -14.64
N ARG A 11 13.62 19.66 -15.63
CA ARG A 11 13.84 20.30 -16.94
C ARG A 11 12.58 20.57 -17.76
N CYS A 12 11.46 19.92 -17.44
CA CYS A 12 10.16 20.18 -18.07
C CYS A 12 9.47 21.45 -17.55
N LEU A 13 9.99 22.09 -16.51
CA LEU A 13 9.43 23.30 -15.89
C LEU A 13 10.38 24.49 -16.04
N ASP A 14 9.83 25.71 -16.00
CA ASP A 14 10.63 26.94 -15.92
C ASP A 14 11.52 26.92 -14.65
N PRO A 15 12.80 27.33 -14.70
CA PRO A 15 13.68 27.35 -13.53
C PRO A 15 13.16 28.15 -12.31
N LYS A 16 12.18 29.04 -12.50
CA LYS A 16 11.52 29.81 -11.43
C LYS A 16 10.23 29.17 -10.93
N HIS A 17 9.89 27.96 -11.39
CA HIS A 17 8.67 27.27 -10.99
C HIS A 17 8.68 26.93 -9.49
N PRO A 18 7.56 27.06 -8.77
CA PRO A 18 7.50 26.76 -7.33
C PRO A 18 7.92 25.34 -6.95
N HIS A 19 7.83 24.38 -7.88
CA HIS A 19 8.24 22.98 -7.68
C HIS A 19 9.73 22.83 -7.37
N TYR A 20 10.59 23.76 -7.78
CA TYR A 20 12.00 23.77 -7.40
C TYR A 20 12.19 23.96 -5.90
N ALA A 21 11.46 24.91 -5.31
CA ALA A 21 11.46 25.14 -3.87
C ALA A 21 10.81 23.96 -3.12
N ALA A 22 9.75 23.38 -3.68
CA ALA A 22 9.11 22.19 -3.11
C ALA A 22 10.06 20.98 -3.09
N LEU A 23 10.83 20.76 -4.16
CA LEU A 23 11.83 19.69 -4.23
C LEU A 23 12.98 19.93 -3.23
N GLU A 24 13.51 21.15 -3.15
CA GLU A 24 14.57 21.47 -2.18
C GLU A 24 14.10 21.26 -0.74
N ALA A 25 12.88 21.67 -0.41
CA ALA A 25 12.29 21.44 0.91
C ALA A 25 12.12 19.93 1.21
N ASN A 26 11.46 19.19 0.32
CA ASN A 26 11.20 17.75 0.51
C ASN A 26 12.47 16.90 0.47
N TYR A 27 13.49 17.29 -0.30
CA TYR A 27 14.77 16.58 -0.37
C TYR A 27 15.46 16.53 0.99
N ASN A 28 15.43 17.62 1.76
CA ASN A 28 16.04 17.66 3.08
C ASN A 28 15.35 16.68 4.06
N ASP A 29 14.03 16.54 3.97
CA ASP A 29 13.30 15.58 4.78
C ASP A 29 13.49 14.15 4.28
N ALA A 30 13.50 13.95 2.95
CA ALA A 30 13.82 12.66 2.34
C ALA A 30 15.21 12.17 2.74
N ALA A 31 16.21 13.05 2.81
CA ALA A 31 17.59 12.71 3.18
C ALA A 31 17.76 12.25 4.64
N ARG A 32 16.75 12.48 5.50
CA ARG A 32 16.72 11.94 6.86
C ARG A 32 16.16 10.52 6.93
N ILE A 33 15.48 10.08 5.87
CA ILE A 33 14.73 8.81 5.81
C ILE A 33 15.45 7.83 4.88
N LEU A 34 15.93 8.33 3.75
CA LEU A 34 16.48 7.53 2.65
C LEU A 34 18.00 7.41 2.76
N SER A 35 18.51 6.28 2.28
CA SER A 35 19.93 6.09 2.01
C SER A 35 20.38 6.96 0.82
N PRO A 36 21.69 7.13 0.58
CA PRO A 36 22.18 7.79 -0.62
C PRO A 36 21.61 7.18 -1.91
N ARG A 37 21.50 5.85 -1.98
CA ARG A 37 20.90 5.14 -3.12
C ARG A 37 19.39 5.42 -3.22
N GLY A 38 18.69 5.45 -2.09
CA GLY A 38 17.27 5.81 -2.05
C GLY A 38 17.00 7.23 -2.55
N LEU A 39 17.87 8.19 -2.18
CA LEU A 39 17.81 9.56 -2.67
C LEU A 39 18.05 9.67 -4.18
N GLU A 40 19.01 8.92 -4.72
CA GLU A 40 19.24 8.84 -6.17
C GLU A 40 17.99 8.32 -6.90
N HIS A 41 17.39 7.23 -6.42
CA HIS A 41 16.16 6.69 -7.00
C HIS A 41 14.98 7.65 -6.88
N TYR A 42 14.87 8.38 -5.78
CA TYR A 42 13.85 9.42 -5.59
C TYR A 42 14.00 10.55 -6.61
N LEU A 43 15.21 11.09 -6.79
CA LEU A 43 15.47 12.16 -7.75
C LEU A 43 15.29 11.71 -9.21
N GLU A 44 15.74 10.51 -9.57
CA GLU A 44 15.45 9.93 -10.90
C GLU A 44 13.95 9.69 -11.10
N GLY A 45 13.20 9.38 -10.03
CA GLY A 45 11.75 9.31 -10.08
C GLY A 45 11.08 10.66 -10.35
N VAL A 46 11.56 11.77 -9.76
CA VAL A 46 11.10 13.14 -10.07
C VAL A 46 11.28 13.44 -11.56
N LYS A 47 12.48 13.14 -12.08
CA LYS A 47 12.79 13.27 -13.51
C LYS A 47 11.92 12.38 -14.38
N GLY A 48 11.61 11.17 -13.93
CA GLY A 48 10.65 10.27 -14.58
C GLY A 48 9.25 10.88 -14.68
N MET A 49 8.71 11.44 -13.59
CA MET A 49 7.42 12.11 -13.60
C MET A 49 7.40 13.35 -14.51
N CYS A 50 8.50 14.10 -14.52
CA CYS A 50 8.72 15.23 -15.40
C CYS A 50 8.73 14.80 -16.88
N ALA A 51 9.41 13.70 -17.21
CA ALA A 51 9.48 13.13 -18.56
C ALA A 51 8.13 12.57 -19.05
N LEU A 52 7.23 12.14 -18.15
CA LEU A 52 5.89 11.69 -18.53
C LEU A 52 5.03 12.80 -19.16
N GLY A 53 5.29 14.08 -18.84
CA GLY A 53 4.57 15.21 -19.43
C GLY A 53 3.06 15.18 -19.14
N ARG A 54 2.64 14.64 -17.99
CA ARG A 54 1.24 14.39 -17.63
C ARG A 54 0.64 15.43 -16.66
N GLY A 55 1.29 16.59 -16.53
CA GLY A 55 0.86 17.71 -15.69
C GLY A 55 1.77 17.94 -14.49
N GLU A 56 1.86 19.19 -14.05
CA GLU A 56 2.77 19.63 -12.98
C GLU A 56 2.38 19.05 -11.61
N ASP A 57 1.09 18.85 -11.36
CA ASP A 57 0.59 18.23 -10.13
C ASP A 57 1.13 16.81 -9.94
N LEU A 58 1.34 16.05 -11.02
CA LEU A 58 1.93 14.71 -10.94
C LEU A 58 3.32 14.74 -10.30
N ILE A 59 4.13 15.72 -10.70
CA ILE A 59 5.50 15.90 -10.22
C ILE A 59 5.48 16.25 -8.74
N LEU A 60 4.62 17.21 -8.35
CA LEU A 60 4.49 17.63 -6.95
C LEU A 60 4.00 16.48 -6.06
N SER A 61 2.95 15.76 -6.48
CA SER A 61 2.43 14.62 -5.73
C SER A 61 3.49 13.54 -5.52
N TYR A 62 4.37 13.29 -6.50
CA TYR A 62 5.48 12.36 -6.33
C TYR A 62 6.51 12.87 -5.30
N ILE A 63 6.91 14.14 -5.43
CA ILE A 63 7.89 14.79 -4.55
C ILE A 63 7.44 14.67 -3.09
N GLU A 64 6.16 14.91 -2.82
CA GLU A 64 5.60 14.93 -1.47
C GLU A 64 5.30 13.52 -0.92
N ALA A 65 4.78 12.61 -1.75
CA ALA A 65 4.31 11.31 -1.30
C ALA A 65 5.46 10.31 -1.06
N MET A 66 6.47 10.28 -1.93
CA MET A 66 7.43 9.17 -1.93
C MET A 66 8.30 9.04 -0.66
N PRO A 67 8.80 10.13 -0.05
CA PRO A 67 9.53 10.02 1.21
C PRO A 67 8.66 9.41 2.33
N GLN A 68 7.36 9.71 2.34
CA GLN A 68 6.42 9.13 3.32
C GLN A 68 6.19 7.64 3.04
N VAL A 69 5.99 7.26 1.79
CA VAL A 69 5.85 5.85 1.40
C VAL A 69 7.09 5.06 1.81
N ALA A 70 8.28 5.54 1.48
CA ALA A 70 9.53 4.88 1.82
C ALA A 70 9.77 4.79 3.33
N LYS A 71 9.30 5.77 4.11
CA LYS A 71 9.35 5.73 5.57
C LYS A 71 8.50 4.59 6.15
N GLU A 72 7.33 4.34 5.58
CA GLU A 72 6.39 3.34 6.11
C GLU A 72 6.78 1.90 5.72
N ILE A 73 7.25 1.67 4.50
CA ILE A 73 7.46 0.31 3.95
C ILE A 73 8.86 0.05 3.37
N GLY A 74 9.77 1.02 3.44
CA GLY A 74 11.15 0.91 2.96
C GLY A 74 11.37 1.54 1.58
N GLU A 75 12.60 1.99 1.34
CA GLU A 75 12.98 2.74 0.13
C GLU A 75 13.04 1.92 -1.17
N ASP A 76 13.15 0.59 -1.07
CA ASP A 76 13.23 -0.30 -2.23
C ASP A 76 11.92 -0.31 -3.06
N ILE A 77 10.83 0.28 -2.55
CA ILE A 77 9.57 0.46 -3.27
C ILE A 77 9.63 1.61 -4.30
N ILE A 78 10.58 2.54 -4.17
CA ILE A 78 10.63 3.75 -5.00
C ILE A 78 10.69 3.42 -6.51
N PRO A 79 11.58 2.52 -6.98
CA PRO A 79 11.62 2.14 -8.38
C PRO A 79 10.33 1.44 -8.85
N ASP A 80 9.72 0.62 -8.01
CA ASP A 80 8.47 -0.11 -8.32
C ASP A 80 7.31 0.87 -8.56
N VAL A 81 7.21 1.92 -7.74
CA VAL A 81 6.20 2.98 -7.92
C VAL A 81 6.43 3.75 -9.21
N VAL A 82 7.67 4.16 -9.49
CA VAL A 82 8.00 4.88 -10.74
C VAL A 82 7.62 4.02 -11.94
N HIS A 83 8.02 2.74 -11.94
CA HIS A 83 7.67 1.81 -13.00
C HIS A 83 6.15 1.64 -13.15
N ALA A 84 5.42 1.50 -12.04
CA ALA A 84 3.96 1.39 -12.06
C ALA A 84 3.30 2.64 -12.66
N MET A 85 3.73 3.85 -12.29
CA MET A 85 3.18 5.09 -12.85
C MET A 85 3.47 5.22 -14.34
N MET A 86 4.69 4.87 -14.78
CA MET A 86 5.03 4.83 -16.21
C MET A 86 4.16 3.84 -16.97
N SER A 87 3.97 2.64 -16.42
CA SER A 87 3.10 1.61 -17.02
C SER A 87 1.64 2.05 -17.09
N LEU A 88 1.12 2.71 -16.05
CA LEU A 88 -0.25 3.20 -16.02
C LEU A 88 -0.50 4.37 -16.97
N SER A 89 0.54 5.11 -17.35
CA SER A 89 0.44 6.30 -18.22
C SER A 89 -0.10 6.02 -19.62
N SER A 90 -0.08 4.76 -20.09
CA SER A 90 -0.70 4.32 -21.34
C SER A 90 -2.18 3.92 -21.19
N HIS A 91 -2.68 3.75 -19.96
CA HIS A 91 -4.02 3.21 -19.69
C HIS A 91 -4.98 4.24 -19.08
N THR A 92 -4.47 5.32 -18.48
CA THR A 92 -5.30 6.31 -17.79
C THR A 92 -4.75 7.75 -17.93
N SER A 93 -5.52 8.74 -17.48
CA SER A 93 -5.13 10.15 -17.56
C SER A 93 -4.13 10.54 -16.47
N GLY A 94 -3.35 11.60 -16.73
CA GLY A 94 -2.41 12.16 -15.75
C GLY A 94 -3.06 12.46 -14.39
N THR A 95 -4.27 13.01 -14.40
CA THR A 95 -5.06 13.27 -13.19
C THR A 95 -5.34 12.03 -12.33
N VAL A 96 -5.50 10.85 -12.95
CA VAL A 96 -5.70 9.59 -12.20
C VAL A 96 -4.39 9.11 -11.61
N ILE A 97 -3.28 9.25 -12.34
CA ILE A 97 -1.94 8.91 -11.84
C ILE A 97 -1.55 9.83 -10.66
N THR A 98 -1.81 11.13 -10.77
CA THR A 98 -1.66 12.10 -9.67
C THR A 98 -2.48 11.68 -8.45
N LEU A 99 -3.76 11.32 -8.63
CA LEU A 99 -4.62 10.84 -7.55
C LEU A 99 -4.11 9.53 -6.93
N MET A 100 -3.53 8.62 -7.74
CA MET A 100 -2.89 7.41 -7.24
C MET A 100 -1.68 7.74 -6.37
N LEU A 101 -0.78 8.62 -6.83
CA LEU A 101 0.38 9.07 -6.05
C LEU A 101 -0.02 9.68 -4.71
N HIS A 102 -1.01 10.57 -4.70
CA HIS A 102 -1.56 11.15 -3.46
C HIS A 102 -2.06 10.09 -2.47
N ASN A 103 -2.57 8.96 -2.98
CA ASN A 103 -3.10 7.88 -2.15
C ASN A 103 -2.05 6.85 -1.73
N LEU A 104 -0.83 6.88 -2.27
CA LEU A 104 0.20 5.90 -1.91
C LEU A 104 0.61 5.96 -0.43
N PRO A 105 0.77 7.12 0.23
CA PRO A 105 1.10 7.17 1.65
C PRO A 105 0.06 6.46 2.53
N LEU A 106 -1.23 6.66 2.22
CA LEU A 106 -2.34 5.98 2.88
C LEU A 106 -2.27 4.46 2.65
N ALA A 107 -2.03 4.03 1.42
CA ALA A 107 -1.89 2.61 1.09
C ALA A 107 -0.69 1.98 1.82
N ALA A 108 0.47 2.65 1.82
CA ALA A 108 1.68 2.20 2.50
C ALA A 108 1.45 2.05 4.02
N GLN A 109 0.79 3.03 4.65
CA GLN A 109 0.42 2.96 6.06
C GLN A 109 -0.55 1.80 6.35
N ARG A 110 -1.53 1.55 5.48
CA ARG A 110 -2.54 0.50 5.67
C ARG A 110 -2.00 -0.90 5.47
N PHE A 111 -1.09 -1.07 4.51
CA PHE A 111 -0.49 -2.35 4.19
C PHE A 111 0.71 -2.67 5.08
N GLY A 112 1.52 -1.68 5.46
CA GLY A 112 2.63 -1.84 6.40
C GLY A 112 3.74 -2.79 5.95
N ASP A 113 3.76 -3.21 4.68
CA ASP A 113 4.76 -4.09 4.10
C ASP A 113 4.93 -3.84 2.60
N ILE A 114 6.17 -3.97 2.12
CA ILE A 114 6.57 -3.67 0.73
C ILE A 114 5.93 -4.62 -0.28
N ASP A 115 5.80 -5.91 0.04
CA ASP A 115 5.26 -6.89 -0.90
C ASP A 115 3.74 -6.77 -1.01
N MET A 116 3.07 -6.38 0.08
CA MET A 116 1.66 -5.98 0.03
C MET A 116 1.46 -4.77 -0.89
N MET A 117 2.35 -3.78 -0.82
CA MET A 117 2.30 -2.61 -1.70
C MET A 117 2.52 -2.98 -3.17
N ARG A 118 3.48 -3.86 -3.48
CA ARG A 118 3.69 -4.39 -4.84
C ARG A 118 2.45 -5.10 -5.37
N ASN A 119 1.84 -5.95 -4.55
CA ASN A 119 0.61 -6.65 -4.91
C ASN A 119 -0.57 -5.70 -5.15
N PHE A 120 -0.62 -4.59 -4.42
CA PHE A 120 -1.57 -3.50 -4.68
C PHE A 120 -1.30 -2.80 -6.03
N LEU A 121 -0.06 -2.44 -6.34
CA LEU A 121 0.30 -1.84 -7.63
C LEU A 121 -0.05 -2.76 -8.81
N VAL A 122 0.19 -4.08 -8.67
CA VAL A 122 -0.22 -5.09 -9.65
C VAL A 122 -1.74 -5.12 -9.83
N LEU A 123 -2.51 -5.06 -8.73
CA LEU A 123 -3.98 -4.98 -8.80
C LEU A 123 -4.43 -3.73 -9.57
N ILE A 124 -3.85 -2.56 -9.28
CA ILE A 124 -4.20 -1.32 -9.96
C ILE A 124 -3.91 -1.40 -11.46
N HIS A 125 -2.75 -1.95 -11.84
CA HIS A 125 -2.43 -2.17 -13.24
C HIS A 125 -3.43 -3.11 -13.94
N GLN A 126 -3.81 -4.22 -13.30
CA GLN A 126 -4.83 -5.13 -13.82
C GLN A 126 -6.20 -4.44 -14.00
N LEU A 127 -6.59 -3.60 -13.06
CA LEU A 127 -7.84 -2.83 -13.14
C LEU A 127 -7.78 -1.74 -14.22
N ALA A 128 -6.61 -1.16 -14.49
CA ALA A 128 -6.45 -0.23 -15.60
C ALA A 128 -6.79 -0.87 -16.96
N GLY A 129 -6.48 -2.15 -17.14
CA GLY A 129 -6.84 -2.90 -18.35
C GLY A 129 -8.30 -3.36 -18.42
N LYS A 130 -8.95 -3.61 -17.27
CA LYS A 130 -10.32 -4.20 -17.22
C LYS A 130 -11.43 -3.19 -16.95
N ALA A 131 -11.13 -2.16 -16.16
CA ALA A 131 -12.07 -1.19 -15.63
C ALA A 131 -11.45 0.23 -15.51
N PRO A 132 -10.86 0.79 -16.59
CA PRO A 132 -10.13 2.06 -16.52
C PRO A 132 -10.98 3.23 -15.99
N ARG A 133 -12.29 3.26 -16.31
CA ARG A 133 -13.21 4.30 -15.82
C ARG A 133 -13.58 4.14 -14.35
N GLY A 134 -13.43 2.93 -13.81
CA GLY A 134 -13.62 2.64 -12.39
C GLY A 134 -12.44 3.09 -11.52
N LEU A 135 -11.25 3.28 -12.08
CA LEU A 135 -10.05 3.62 -11.30
C LEU A 135 -10.20 4.93 -10.54
N ARG A 136 -10.65 6.01 -11.20
CA ARG A 136 -10.80 7.31 -10.53
C ARG A 136 -11.80 7.25 -9.36
N PRO A 137 -13.05 6.79 -9.55
CA PRO A 137 -14.00 6.62 -8.44
C PRO A 137 -13.46 5.73 -7.32
N MET A 138 -12.72 4.66 -7.65
CA MET A 138 -12.12 3.79 -6.64
C MET A 138 -11.05 4.52 -5.83
N MET A 139 -10.17 5.28 -6.48
CA MET A 139 -9.12 6.05 -5.81
C MET A 139 -9.71 7.18 -4.94
N GLU A 140 -10.80 7.80 -5.38
CA GLU A 140 -11.55 8.80 -4.58
C GLU A 140 -12.16 8.18 -3.30
N ASN A 141 -12.37 6.86 -3.27
CA ASN A 141 -12.93 6.12 -2.12
C ASN A 141 -11.92 5.17 -1.46
N LEU A 142 -10.63 5.30 -1.75
CA LEU A 142 -9.63 4.30 -1.33
C LEU A 142 -9.53 4.20 0.19
N GLU A 143 -9.64 5.30 0.92
CA GLU A 143 -9.64 5.30 2.39
C GLU A 143 -10.78 4.47 2.97
N GLU A 144 -12.00 4.66 2.46
CA GLU A 144 -13.15 3.88 2.91
C GLU A 144 -12.94 2.39 2.62
N LEU A 145 -12.42 2.05 1.44
CA LEU A 145 -12.14 0.67 1.06
C LEU A 145 -11.08 0.03 1.97
N LEU A 146 -9.92 0.68 2.15
CA LEU A 146 -8.80 0.15 2.95
C LEU A 146 -9.08 0.16 4.47
N SER A 147 -10.04 0.95 4.94
CA SER A 147 -10.50 0.89 6.33
C SER A 147 -11.37 -0.35 6.64
N LYS A 148 -11.89 -1.03 5.61
CA LYS A 148 -12.85 -2.14 5.74
C LYS A 148 -12.33 -3.45 5.15
N LEU A 149 -11.45 -3.37 4.16
CA LEU A 149 -10.97 -4.52 3.41
C LEU A 149 -9.49 -4.74 3.64
N THR A 150 -9.11 -6.00 3.72
CA THR A 150 -7.72 -6.38 3.49
C THR A 150 -7.38 -6.29 2.00
N LEU A 151 -6.11 -6.38 1.63
CA LEU A 151 -5.70 -6.35 0.21
C LEU A 151 -6.39 -7.46 -0.61
N GLY A 152 -6.52 -8.66 -0.04
CA GLY A 152 -7.26 -9.74 -0.66
C GLY A 152 -8.75 -9.44 -0.81
N GLY A 153 -9.37 -8.80 0.19
CA GLY A 153 -10.76 -8.32 0.12
C GLY A 153 -10.96 -7.27 -0.97
N LEU A 154 -10.05 -6.30 -1.05
CA LEU A 154 -10.05 -5.26 -2.09
C LEU A 154 -9.94 -5.87 -3.49
N ARG A 155 -9.02 -6.81 -3.69
CA ARG A 155 -8.87 -7.54 -4.96
C ARG A 155 -10.17 -8.22 -5.37
N ARG A 156 -10.80 -8.98 -4.48
CA ARG A 156 -12.05 -9.72 -4.79
C ARG A 156 -13.20 -8.76 -5.08
N TRP A 157 -13.35 -7.71 -4.28
CA TRP A 157 -14.33 -6.65 -4.52
C TRP A 157 -14.13 -5.99 -5.89
N ALA A 158 -12.90 -5.54 -6.19
CA ALA A 158 -12.61 -4.84 -7.44
C ALA A 158 -12.75 -5.74 -8.67
N MET A 159 -12.26 -6.98 -8.60
CA MET A 159 -12.36 -7.94 -9.71
C MET A 159 -13.81 -8.35 -9.98
N TRP A 160 -14.62 -8.52 -8.94
CA TRP A 160 -16.05 -8.75 -9.08
C TRP A 160 -16.72 -7.58 -9.79
N GLY A 161 -16.45 -6.34 -9.35
CA GLY A 161 -17.00 -5.12 -9.97
C GLY A 161 -16.64 -4.99 -11.44
N ALA A 162 -15.37 -5.22 -11.77
CA ALA A 162 -14.87 -5.19 -13.14
C ALA A 162 -15.57 -6.24 -14.03
N GLN A 163 -15.83 -7.44 -13.51
CA GLN A 163 -16.50 -8.51 -14.25
C GLN A 163 -18.01 -8.28 -14.38
N ALA A 164 -18.69 -7.95 -13.29
CA ALA A 164 -20.14 -7.78 -13.24
C ALA A 164 -20.61 -6.62 -14.13
N HIS A 165 -19.83 -5.55 -14.21
CA HIS A 165 -20.15 -4.35 -14.98
C HIS A 165 -19.26 -4.21 -16.24
N ALA A 166 -18.67 -5.30 -16.76
CA ALA A 166 -17.75 -5.25 -17.90
C ALA A 166 -18.35 -4.61 -19.17
N ARG A 167 -19.68 -4.68 -19.33
CA ARG A 167 -20.43 -4.13 -20.49
C ARG A 167 -21.26 -2.89 -20.13
N ASP A 168 -21.22 -2.44 -18.88
CA ASP A 168 -22.01 -1.34 -18.35
C ASP A 168 -21.08 -0.31 -17.71
N LEU A 169 -20.71 0.71 -18.49
CA LEU A 169 -19.70 1.68 -18.11
C LEU A 169 -20.19 2.59 -16.98
N ASP A 170 -21.47 2.93 -16.96
CA ASP A 170 -22.08 3.74 -15.90
C ASP A 170 -22.21 2.91 -14.61
N GLY A 171 -22.62 1.64 -14.74
CA GLY A 171 -22.61 0.69 -13.63
C GLY A 171 -21.22 0.45 -13.06
N GLN A 172 -20.18 0.42 -13.90
CA GLN A 172 -18.79 0.31 -13.45
C GLN A 172 -18.40 1.54 -12.63
N MET A 173 -18.68 2.76 -13.12
CA MET A 173 -18.40 3.99 -12.37
C MET A 173 -19.18 4.05 -11.06
N ALA A 174 -20.46 3.68 -11.06
CA ALA A 174 -21.29 3.62 -9.87
C ALA A 174 -20.80 2.57 -8.87
N TYR A 175 -20.34 1.42 -9.34
CA TYR A 175 -19.79 0.36 -8.50
C TYR A 175 -18.51 0.82 -7.79
N PHE A 176 -17.52 1.28 -8.57
CA PHE A 176 -16.23 1.68 -8.01
C PHE A 176 -16.31 2.96 -7.16
N GLY A 177 -17.32 3.79 -7.38
CA GLY A 177 -17.62 4.96 -6.55
C GLY A 177 -18.50 4.69 -5.33
N LEU A 178 -18.74 3.43 -4.94
CA LEU A 178 -19.59 3.03 -3.80
C LEU A 178 -21.05 3.52 -3.86
N LYS A 179 -21.54 3.84 -5.06
CA LYS A 179 -22.89 4.37 -5.31
C LYS A 179 -23.91 3.26 -5.53
N SER A 180 -23.50 2.12 -6.10
CA SER A 180 -24.42 1.01 -6.34
C SER A 180 -24.65 0.17 -5.09
N GLU A 181 -25.84 -0.42 -4.99
CA GLU A 181 -26.18 -1.37 -3.93
C GLU A 181 -25.30 -2.63 -4.02
N SER A 182 -25.02 -3.10 -5.24
CA SER A 182 -24.12 -4.23 -5.47
C SER A 182 -22.72 -4.00 -4.91
N SER A 183 -22.19 -2.78 -5.05
CA SER A 183 -20.87 -2.41 -4.52
C SER A 183 -20.83 -2.48 -3.00
N ARG A 184 -21.84 -1.92 -2.34
CA ARG A 184 -21.95 -1.93 -0.88
C ARG A 184 -22.17 -3.34 -0.34
N ALA A 185 -22.95 -4.16 -1.04
CA ALA A 185 -23.21 -5.54 -0.69
C ALA A 185 -21.94 -6.40 -0.77
N VAL A 186 -21.19 -6.31 -1.87
CA VAL A 186 -19.91 -7.02 -2.02
C VAL A 186 -18.87 -6.49 -1.02
N LEU A 187 -18.81 -5.18 -0.77
CA LEU A 187 -17.93 -4.58 0.24
C LEU A 187 -18.21 -5.18 1.63
N LYS A 188 -19.49 -5.26 2.02
CA LYS A 188 -19.89 -5.87 3.30
C LYS A 188 -19.54 -7.35 3.37
N LYS A 189 -19.67 -8.08 2.26
CA LYS A 189 -19.33 -9.51 2.16
C LYS A 189 -17.82 -9.76 2.27
N GLU A 190 -17.01 -8.89 1.69
CA GLU A 190 -15.55 -9.03 1.66
C GLU A 190 -14.86 -8.44 2.90
N ARG A 191 -15.59 -7.69 3.73
CA ARG A 191 -15.12 -7.22 5.03
C ARG A 191 -14.78 -8.41 5.92
N ARG A 192 -13.49 -8.53 6.28
CA ARG A 192 -13.01 -9.46 7.31
C ARG A 192 -13.21 -8.84 8.69
N GLY A 193 -13.28 -9.68 9.72
CA GLY A 193 -13.53 -9.32 11.12
C GLY A 193 -12.55 -8.29 11.68
N THR A 194 -11.59 -8.74 12.47
CA THR A 194 -10.59 -7.89 13.11
C THR A 194 -9.38 -7.74 12.19
N LEU A 195 -9.10 -6.52 11.72
CA LEU A 195 -7.93 -6.23 10.88
C LEU A 195 -6.65 -6.18 11.73
N PHE A 196 -5.55 -6.71 11.19
CA PHE A 196 -4.25 -6.72 11.85
C PHE A 196 -3.72 -5.30 12.10
N ILE A 197 -3.77 -4.44 11.08
CA ILE A 197 -3.20 -3.09 11.14
C ILE A 197 -3.77 -2.25 12.29
N ASP A 198 -5.06 -2.40 12.59
CA ASP A 198 -5.73 -1.69 13.68
C ASP A 198 -5.33 -2.23 15.07
N ASN A 199 -4.70 -3.40 15.14
CA ASN A 199 -4.36 -4.10 16.38
C ASN A 199 -2.85 -4.29 16.60
N GLN A 200 -2.02 -4.10 15.57
CA GLN A 200 -0.57 -4.35 15.61
C GLN A 200 0.11 -3.63 16.78
N ARG A 201 -0.20 -2.35 17.01
CA ARG A 201 0.37 -1.59 18.13
C ARG A 201 0.01 -2.19 19.50
N LYS A 202 -1.25 -2.62 19.68
CA LYS A 202 -1.69 -3.27 20.93
C LYS A 202 -1.03 -4.63 21.11
N LEU A 203 -0.88 -5.40 20.04
CA LEU A 203 -0.19 -6.69 20.05
C LEU A 203 1.29 -6.53 20.41
N ASN A 204 1.95 -5.48 19.91
CA ASN A 204 3.33 -5.15 20.29
C ASN A 204 3.48 -4.88 21.79
N PHE A 205 2.58 -4.10 22.38
CA PHE A 205 2.59 -3.88 23.83
C PHE A 205 2.30 -5.15 24.62
N TYR A 206 1.38 -5.98 24.14
CA TYR A 206 1.07 -7.27 24.74
C TYR A 206 2.28 -8.20 24.77
N LEU A 207 2.98 -8.37 23.65
CA LEU A 207 4.20 -9.19 23.58
C LEU A 207 5.33 -8.61 24.44
N ARG A 208 5.50 -7.28 24.44
CA ARG A 208 6.50 -6.62 25.28
C ARG A 208 6.23 -6.81 26.76
N ALA A 209 4.97 -6.82 27.18
CA ALA A 209 4.60 -7.08 28.57
C ALA A 209 4.92 -8.53 28.99
N LEU A 210 4.82 -9.49 28.07
CA LEU A 210 5.09 -10.90 28.36
C LEU A 210 6.59 -11.25 28.39
N TRP A 211 7.39 -10.66 27.49
CA TRP A 211 8.80 -11.05 27.31
C TRP A 211 9.82 -9.93 27.55
N GLY A 212 9.38 -8.72 27.88
CA GLY A 212 10.27 -7.59 28.13
C GLY A 212 11.02 -7.06 26.89
N ARG A 213 10.68 -7.51 25.69
CA ARG A 213 11.34 -7.12 24.42
C ARG A 213 10.34 -6.88 23.29
N ALA A 214 10.79 -6.18 22.26
CA ALA A 214 10.01 -5.97 21.03
C ALA A 214 10.05 -7.20 20.12
N PHE A 215 8.98 -7.40 19.36
CA PHE A 215 8.89 -8.37 18.27
C PHE A 215 8.41 -7.63 17.04
N PHE A 216 8.92 -8.02 15.87
CA PHE A 216 8.51 -7.42 14.62
C PHE A 216 7.45 -8.30 13.98
N MET A 217 6.31 -7.71 13.63
CA MET A 217 5.19 -8.42 13.03
C MET A 217 4.85 -7.80 11.69
N LYS A 218 4.63 -8.65 10.68
CA LYS A 218 4.22 -8.25 9.33
C LYS A 218 2.90 -8.92 8.96
N PRO A 219 2.02 -8.23 8.21
CA PRO A 219 0.89 -8.90 7.61
C PRO A 219 1.37 -9.84 6.51
N THR A 220 0.70 -10.96 6.36
CA THR A 220 0.76 -11.80 5.16
C THR A 220 -0.62 -11.85 4.53
N SER A 221 -0.66 -11.74 3.21
CA SER A 221 -1.84 -12.04 2.42
C SER A 221 -1.73 -13.50 1.98
N GLY A 222 -2.59 -14.36 2.51
CA GLY A 222 -2.56 -15.77 2.17
C GLY A 222 -3.03 -16.00 0.75
N ASP A 223 -2.98 -17.26 0.34
CA ASP A 223 -3.39 -17.66 -1.00
C ASP A 223 -4.81 -17.14 -1.32
N TYR A 224 -4.87 -16.29 -2.35
CA TYR A 224 -5.98 -15.40 -2.63
C TYR A 224 -7.24 -16.14 -3.10
N GLU A 225 -7.08 -17.37 -3.62
CA GLU A 225 -8.14 -18.14 -4.25
C GLU A 225 -8.87 -19.08 -3.30
N THR A 226 -8.13 -19.73 -2.39
CA THR A 226 -8.67 -20.88 -1.63
C THR A 226 -9.36 -20.48 -0.33
N ARG A 227 -9.24 -19.22 0.10
CA ARG A 227 -9.83 -18.71 1.37
C ARG A 227 -9.41 -19.54 2.60
N GLN A 228 -8.36 -20.35 2.48
CA GLN A 228 -7.71 -21.16 3.50
C GLN A 228 -6.20 -20.88 3.44
N GLY A 229 -5.51 -20.91 4.58
CA GLY A 229 -4.04 -20.81 4.58
C GLY A 229 -3.49 -19.41 4.87
N LEU A 230 -3.79 -18.91 6.06
CA LEU A 230 -2.98 -17.87 6.72
C LEU A 230 -2.51 -18.37 8.08
N ARG A 231 -1.78 -19.48 8.07
CA ARG A 231 -1.11 -19.93 9.29
C ARG A 231 0.00 -18.93 9.60
N PRO A 232 0.06 -18.41 10.84
CA PRO A 232 1.20 -17.61 11.26
C PRO A 232 2.49 -18.39 11.07
N PHE A 233 3.54 -17.71 10.64
CA PHE A 233 4.88 -18.27 10.49
C PHE A 233 5.95 -17.26 10.89
N ILE A 234 7.19 -17.73 10.99
CA ILE A 234 8.34 -16.90 11.33
C ILE A 234 9.33 -16.96 10.18
N GLU A 235 9.78 -15.81 9.70
CA GLU A 235 10.81 -15.67 8.67
C GLU A 235 11.69 -14.47 9.06
N ASP A 236 13.01 -14.64 9.00
CA ASP A 236 13.99 -13.58 9.35
C ASP A 236 13.70 -12.84 10.67
N TRP A 237 13.24 -13.57 11.70
CA TRP A 237 12.83 -13.04 13.01
C TRP A 237 11.54 -12.21 13.02
N PHE A 238 10.90 -12.02 11.87
CA PHE A 238 9.57 -11.44 11.76
C PHE A 238 8.50 -12.49 12.00
N ILE A 239 7.46 -12.10 12.73
CA ILE A 239 6.23 -12.89 12.90
C ILE A 239 5.27 -12.47 11.77
N HIS A 240 5.01 -13.36 10.85
CA HIS A 240 4.02 -13.17 9.80
C HIS A 240 2.66 -13.64 10.29
N VAL A 241 1.66 -12.77 10.24
CA VAL A 241 0.27 -13.09 10.60
C VAL A 241 -0.70 -12.67 9.51
N PRO A 242 -1.85 -13.35 9.36
CA PRO A 242 -2.92 -12.89 8.48
C PRO A 242 -3.23 -11.40 8.65
N ASP A 243 -3.54 -10.76 7.52
CA ASP A 243 -4.03 -9.38 7.45
C ASP A 243 -5.36 -9.15 8.23
N ALA A 244 -6.14 -10.20 8.47
CA ALA A 244 -7.31 -10.18 9.36
C ALA A 244 -7.69 -11.55 9.94
N TYR A 245 -8.35 -11.54 11.10
CA TYR A 245 -9.03 -12.71 11.67
C TYR A 245 -10.53 -12.46 11.80
N ASP A 246 -11.33 -13.43 11.37
CA ASP A 246 -12.77 -13.47 11.62
C ASP A 246 -13.06 -14.02 13.03
N THR A 247 -14.21 -13.66 13.60
CA THR A 247 -14.66 -14.27 14.85
C THR A 247 -14.93 -15.76 14.62
N PHE A 248 -14.36 -16.62 15.45
CA PHE A 248 -14.43 -18.08 15.32
C PHE A 248 -14.98 -18.70 16.60
N TYR A 249 -16.14 -19.36 16.53
CA TYR A 249 -16.83 -19.96 17.69
C TYR A 249 -16.92 -19.04 18.91
N GLY A 250 -17.26 -17.76 18.69
CA GLY A 250 -17.37 -16.75 19.76
C GLY A 250 -16.04 -16.15 20.23
N ILE A 251 -14.90 -16.65 19.75
CA ILE A 251 -13.58 -16.07 20.00
C ILE A 251 -13.38 -14.90 19.04
N SER A 252 -13.16 -13.71 19.58
CA SER A 252 -12.90 -12.53 18.77
C SER A 252 -11.60 -12.64 17.99
N GLY A 253 -11.50 -11.93 16.86
CA GLY A 253 -10.26 -11.87 16.08
C GLY A 253 -9.08 -11.30 16.88
N VAL A 254 -9.33 -10.40 17.85
CA VAL A 254 -8.29 -9.86 18.74
C VAL A 254 -7.68 -10.97 19.60
N GLU A 255 -8.50 -11.82 20.22
CA GLU A 255 -8.00 -12.94 21.03
C GLU A 255 -7.28 -13.98 20.17
N THR A 256 -7.76 -14.18 18.94
CA THR A 256 -7.07 -15.02 17.95
C THR A 256 -5.68 -14.47 17.61
N PHE A 257 -5.56 -13.16 17.39
CA PHE A 257 -4.26 -12.52 17.20
C PHE A 257 -3.35 -12.72 18.41
N ARG A 258 -3.84 -12.46 19.63
CA ARG A 258 -3.04 -12.60 20.85
C ARG A 258 -2.49 -14.02 20.99
N ALA A 259 -3.32 -15.04 20.78
CA ALA A 259 -2.90 -16.43 20.82
C ALA A 259 -1.83 -16.72 19.74
N ALA A 260 -2.09 -16.33 18.49
CA ALA A 260 -1.17 -16.53 17.38
C ALA A 260 0.20 -15.87 17.61
N VAL A 261 0.24 -14.59 17.98
CA VAL A 261 1.50 -13.87 18.15
C VAL A 261 2.25 -14.30 19.40
N ALA A 262 1.55 -14.66 20.49
CA ALA A 262 2.19 -15.21 21.68
C ALA A 262 2.82 -16.57 21.41
N HIS A 263 2.13 -17.43 20.64
CA HIS A 263 2.69 -18.71 20.20
C HIS A 263 3.97 -18.48 19.38
N MET A 264 3.92 -17.63 18.35
CA MET A 264 5.08 -17.36 17.51
C MET A 264 6.23 -16.74 18.31
N ALA A 265 5.94 -15.78 19.19
CA ALA A 265 6.94 -15.19 20.07
C ALA A 265 7.60 -16.23 20.99
N ALA A 266 6.84 -17.19 21.53
CA ALA A 266 7.39 -18.29 22.31
C ALA A 266 8.36 -19.14 21.49
N HIS A 267 8.08 -19.39 20.21
CA HIS A 267 9.02 -20.08 19.35
C HIS A 267 10.33 -19.32 19.18
N ILE A 268 10.27 -18.02 18.92
CA ILE A 268 11.47 -17.19 18.76
C ILE A 268 12.30 -17.15 20.06
N VAL A 269 11.66 -17.18 21.23
CA VAL A 269 12.36 -17.05 22.52
C VAL A 269 12.94 -18.38 23.00
N TYR A 270 12.20 -19.48 22.84
CA TYR A 270 12.52 -20.74 23.51
C TYR A 270 12.99 -21.86 22.56
N THR A 271 12.78 -21.73 21.25
CA THR A 271 13.17 -22.79 20.31
C THR A 271 14.63 -22.60 19.91
N GLY A 272 15.50 -23.51 20.35
CA GLY A 272 16.94 -23.48 20.04
C GLY A 272 17.36 -24.31 18.81
N THR A 273 16.42 -25.00 18.16
CA THR A 273 16.63 -25.82 16.95
C THR A 273 15.46 -25.60 15.98
N SER A 274 15.68 -25.76 14.66
CA SER A 274 14.60 -25.56 13.71
C SER A 274 13.51 -26.61 13.90
N ILE A 275 12.25 -26.20 13.83
CA ILE A 275 11.12 -27.10 13.82
C ILE A 275 11.02 -27.65 12.39
N SER A 276 11.33 -28.94 12.24
CA SER A 276 11.28 -29.69 10.98
C SER A 276 9.88 -29.78 10.42
#